data_AF-A0AAU9NVT6-F1
#
_entry.id   AF-A0AAU9NVT6-F1
#
_cell.length_a   1.000
_cell.length_b   1.000
_cell.length_c   1.000
_cell.angle_alpha   90.00
_cell.angle_beta   90.00
_cell.angle_gamma   90.00
#
_symmetry.space_group_name_H-M   'P 1'
#
loop_
_entity.id
_entity.type
_entity.pdbx_description
1 polymer ?
#
loop_
_entity_poly.entity_id
_entity_poly.type
_entity_poly.pdbx_seq_one_letter_code
_entity_poly.pdbx_strand_id
1 'polypeptide(L)'
;MMETTNGTEETAVEKEMKTGEETATMKIWIAVDESAGSFYALEWALQHLFLHHDYDATDADKLSSFTVTVVHVQPPFQPTYTALPVGPILFATSGMKESVMKAEEESAAKVLARASELCDKHKIKAAYLVLKGKPKEILVEAVEQMDVDLLVVGSRGLGQIKRAVLGSISDYCAHHAKCPVLIVRPQKDKASQN
;
A
#
# COMPACT_ATOMS: atom_id res chain seq x y z
N MET A 1 56.32 2.27 37.18
CA MET A 1 55.78 2.05 35.83
C MET A 1 54.97 0.76 35.91
N MET A 2 53.64 0.88 35.74
CA MET A 2 52.63 -0.15 35.41
C MET A 2 52.57 -1.41 36.31
N GLU A 3 51.63 -1.50 37.26
CA GLU A 3 50.17 -1.74 37.14
C GLU A 3 49.84 -3.22 37.42
N THR A 4 49.18 -3.41 38.55
CA THR A 4 48.50 -4.61 39.01
C THR A 4 47.25 -4.87 38.15
N THR A 5 47.10 -6.06 37.59
CA THR A 5 45.83 -6.53 37.02
C THR A 5 45.32 -7.73 37.82
N ASN A 6 44.42 -7.43 38.76
CA ASN A 6 43.36 -8.34 39.18
C ASN A 6 42.15 -8.05 38.28
N GLY A 7 41.42 -9.07 37.84
CA GLY A 7 40.13 -8.83 37.22
C GLY A 7 39.55 -9.98 36.42
N THR A 8 39.18 -11.04 37.14
CA THR A 8 37.90 -11.74 36.96
C THR A 8 37.67 -12.46 35.61
N GLU A 9 38.00 -13.75 35.60
CA GLU A 9 37.24 -14.75 34.85
C GLU A 9 35.79 -14.77 35.36
N GLU A 10 34.86 -14.20 34.59
CA GLU A 10 33.43 -14.39 34.78
C GLU A 10 32.81 -15.04 33.53
N THR A 11 32.74 -16.37 33.64
CA THR A 11 31.58 -17.22 33.34
C THR A 11 30.96 -17.15 31.95
N ALA A 12 31.15 -18.27 31.24
CA ALA A 12 30.29 -18.83 30.21
C ALA A 12 28.86 -19.10 30.75
N VAL A 13 28.08 -18.04 31.00
CA VAL A 13 26.65 -18.11 31.33
C VAL A 13 25.99 -16.80 30.89
N GLU A 14 26.00 -16.46 29.59
CA GLU A 14 25.05 -15.46 29.10
C GLU A 14 24.73 -15.65 27.61
N LYS A 15 23.45 -15.97 27.37
CA LYS A 15 22.70 -15.96 26.11
C LYS A 15 22.76 -17.19 25.21
N GLU A 16 22.48 -18.36 25.79
CA GLU A 16 21.36 -19.15 25.25
C GLU A 16 20.04 -18.49 25.68
N MET A 17 19.37 -17.78 24.78
CA MET A 17 17.91 -17.52 24.71
C MET A 17 17.65 -16.23 23.92
N LYS A 18 17.28 -16.40 22.64
CA LYS A 18 16.08 -15.83 22.02
C LYS A 18 16.01 -16.26 20.54
N THR A 19 16.00 -17.57 20.30
CA THR A 19 15.26 -18.11 19.16
C THR A 19 13.81 -18.26 19.62
N GLY A 20 13.12 -17.12 19.73
CA GLY A 20 11.68 -17.15 19.60
C GLY A 20 11.42 -17.30 18.11
N GLU A 21 10.68 -18.34 17.71
CA GLU A 21 10.03 -18.33 16.41
C GLU A 21 9.13 -17.10 16.37
N GLU A 22 9.60 -16.00 15.77
CA GLU A 22 8.70 -14.98 15.25
C GLU A 22 7.86 -15.71 14.20
N THR A 23 6.61 -15.99 14.52
CA THR A 23 5.66 -16.47 13.52
C THR A 23 5.63 -15.44 12.41
N ALA A 24 6.17 -15.82 11.24
CA ALA A 24 6.31 -14.91 10.12
C ALA A 24 4.93 -14.37 9.73
N THR A 25 4.69 -13.09 10.02
CA THR A 25 3.42 -12.44 9.70
C THR A 25 3.42 -12.02 8.24
N MET A 26 2.36 -12.38 7.51
CA MET A 26 2.23 -12.04 6.10
C MET A 26 1.88 -10.55 5.94
N LYS A 27 2.75 -9.78 5.29
CA LYS A 27 2.56 -8.36 4.99
C LYS A 27 1.77 -8.19 3.71
N ILE A 28 0.55 -7.68 3.83
CA ILE A 28 -0.38 -7.47 2.71
C ILE A 28 -0.56 -5.97 2.50
N TRP A 29 -0.19 -5.50 1.31
CA TRP A 29 -0.41 -4.13 0.89
C TRP A 29 -1.60 -4.04 -0.06
N ILE A 30 -2.46 -3.05 0.15
CA ILE A 30 -3.61 -2.78 -0.71
C ILE A 30 -3.48 -1.36 -1.24
N ALA A 31 -3.21 -1.21 -2.54
CA ALA A 31 -3.03 0.10 -3.15
C ALA A 31 -4.38 0.73 -3.51
N VAL A 32 -4.62 1.94 -3.02
CA VAL A 32 -5.85 2.72 -3.25
C VAL A 32 -5.56 4.08 -3.87
N ASP A 33 -6.43 4.48 -4.79
CA ASP A 33 -6.48 5.82 -5.39
C ASP A 33 -7.91 6.39 -5.22
N GLU A 34 -8.22 7.50 -5.86
CA GLU A 34 -9.58 8.07 -5.82
C GLU A 34 -10.62 7.27 -6.64
N SER A 35 -10.20 6.23 -7.38
CA SER A 35 -11.08 5.49 -8.29
C SER A 35 -11.98 4.47 -7.57
N ALA A 36 -13.18 4.25 -8.10
CA ALA A 36 -14.06 3.20 -7.60
C ALA A 36 -13.46 1.78 -7.73
N GLY A 37 -12.60 1.56 -8.73
CA GLY A 37 -11.99 0.25 -8.99
C GLY A 37 -10.99 -0.16 -7.90
N SER A 38 -10.27 0.80 -7.32
CA SER A 38 -9.34 0.53 -6.23
C SER A 38 -10.06 0.29 -4.90
N PHE A 39 -11.11 1.06 -4.60
CA PHE A 39 -11.96 0.79 -3.44
C PHE A 39 -12.71 -0.55 -3.53
N TYR A 40 -13.14 -0.96 -4.73
CA TYR A 40 -13.67 -2.31 -4.93
C TYR A 40 -12.63 -3.38 -4.60
N ALA A 41 -11.37 -3.17 -4.99
CA ALA A 41 -10.28 -4.10 -4.69
C ALA A 41 -10.01 -4.20 -3.18
N LEU A 42 -10.06 -3.06 -2.48
CA LEU A 42 -9.96 -3.01 -1.02
C LEU A 42 -11.10 -3.79 -0.36
N GLU A 43 -12.36 -3.51 -0.71
CA GLU A 43 -13.51 -4.22 -0.13
C GLU A 43 -13.44 -5.72 -0.42
N TRP A 44 -13.09 -6.09 -1.64
CA TRP A 44 -12.91 -7.50 -2.03
C TRP A 44 -11.82 -8.17 -1.19
N ALA A 45 -10.67 -7.53 -1.00
CA ALA A 45 -9.57 -8.07 -0.21
C ALA A 45 -9.97 -8.29 1.25
N LEU A 46 -10.63 -7.29 1.86
CA LEU A 46 -11.13 -7.36 3.23
C LEU A 46 -12.13 -8.51 3.42
N GLN A 47 -12.93 -8.82 2.40
CA GLN A 47 -13.92 -9.90 2.44
C GLN A 47 -13.35 -11.29 2.18
N HIS A 48 -12.27 -11.43 1.40
CA HIS A 48 -11.88 -12.75 0.88
C HIS A 48 -10.52 -13.23 1.36
N LEU A 49 -9.57 -12.33 1.66
CA LEU A 49 -8.22 -12.75 2.06
C LEU A 49 -8.15 -13.16 3.53
N PHE A 50 -9.02 -12.61 4.37
CA PHE A 50 -8.92 -12.72 5.81
C PHE A 50 -9.98 -13.64 6.44
N LEU A 51 -10.80 -14.31 5.60
CA LEU A 51 -11.93 -15.14 6.06
C LEU A 51 -11.72 -16.65 5.91
N HIS A 52 -10.59 -17.13 5.39
CA HIS A 52 -10.39 -18.57 5.18
C HIS A 52 -8.95 -19.02 5.42
N HIS A 53 -8.64 -19.41 6.67
CA HIS A 53 -7.79 -20.56 6.95
C HIS A 53 -8.00 -21.00 8.41
N ASP A 54 -8.08 -22.32 8.59
CA ASP A 54 -8.30 -23.07 9.84
C ASP A 54 -9.70 -23.10 10.48
N TYR A 55 -10.17 -24.34 10.61
CA TYR A 55 -11.41 -24.76 11.26
C TYR A 55 -11.31 -24.67 12.81
N ASP A 56 -10.11 -24.42 13.37
CA ASP A 56 -9.83 -24.57 14.82
C ASP A 56 -9.19 -23.33 15.49
N ALA A 57 -8.87 -22.26 14.75
CA ALA A 57 -8.27 -21.04 15.33
C ALA A 57 -9.35 -20.06 15.83
N THR A 58 -9.06 -19.30 16.88
CA THR A 58 -9.93 -18.18 17.33
C THR A 58 -9.77 -16.96 16.42
N ASP A 59 -10.78 -16.09 16.32
CA ASP A 59 -10.73 -14.91 15.44
C ASP A 59 -9.61 -13.92 15.80
N ALA A 60 -9.13 -13.94 17.05
CA ALA A 60 -8.03 -13.09 17.51
C ALA A 60 -6.65 -13.62 17.08
N ASP A 61 -6.46 -14.95 17.05
CA ASP A 61 -5.21 -15.59 16.63
C ASP A 61 -5.04 -15.61 15.10
N LYS A 62 -6.16 -15.53 14.36
CA LYS A 62 -6.14 -15.42 12.89
C LYS A 62 -5.64 -14.06 12.42
N LEU A 63 -6.09 -12.99 13.08
CA LEU A 63 -5.76 -11.60 12.73
C LEU A 63 -4.31 -11.21 13.07
N SER A 64 -3.63 -11.97 13.94
CA SER A 64 -2.22 -11.74 14.27
C SER A 64 -1.24 -12.31 13.23
N SER A 65 -1.73 -13.17 12.32
CA SER A 65 -0.90 -13.83 11.30
C SER A 65 -0.64 -12.95 10.07
N PHE A 66 -1.30 -11.80 9.96
CA PHE A 66 -1.15 -10.89 8.83
C PHE A 66 -1.12 -9.43 9.28
N THR A 67 -0.42 -8.61 8.51
CA THR A 67 -0.42 -7.16 8.66
C THR A 67 -0.97 -6.52 7.39
N VAL A 68 -2.09 -5.80 7.52
CA VAL A 68 -2.72 -5.10 6.38
C VAL A 68 -2.23 -3.65 6.37
N THR A 69 -1.70 -3.20 5.23
CA THR A 69 -1.36 -1.80 5.01
C THR A 69 -2.10 -1.28 3.79
N VAL A 70 -2.92 -0.25 3.97
CA VAL A 70 -3.53 0.49 2.87
C VAL A 70 -2.55 1.56 2.40
N VAL A 71 -2.22 1.53 1.11
CA VAL A 71 -1.20 2.40 0.51
C VAL A 71 -1.85 3.33 -0.49
N HIS A 72 -1.67 4.63 -0.31
CA HIS A 72 -2.02 5.63 -1.32
C HIS A 72 -0.74 6.23 -1.91
N VAL A 73 -0.69 6.41 -3.23
CA VAL A 73 0.42 7.12 -3.87
C VAL A 73 -0.03 8.49 -4.34
N GLN A 74 0.60 9.52 -3.80
CA GLN A 74 0.50 10.89 -4.28
C GLN A 74 1.47 11.08 -5.45
N PRO A 75 0.96 11.36 -6.67
CA PRO A 75 1.82 11.63 -7.81
C PRO A 75 2.69 12.88 -7.53
N PRO A 76 3.90 12.97 -8.12
CA PRO A 76 4.71 14.16 -7.93
C PRO A 76 3.99 15.35 -8.56
N PHE A 77 3.96 16.49 -7.86
CA PHE A 77 3.56 17.76 -8.44
C PHE A 77 4.48 18.06 -9.62
N GLN A 78 4.02 17.74 -10.82
CA GLN A 78 4.65 18.17 -12.05
C GLN A 78 3.87 19.40 -12.50
N PRO A 79 4.47 20.60 -12.50
CA PRO A 79 3.89 21.73 -13.21
C PRO A 79 3.77 21.28 -14.66
N THR A 80 2.57 20.88 -15.05
CA THR A 80 2.34 20.32 -16.37
C THR A 80 2.56 21.47 -17.32
N TYR A 81 3.58 21.35 -18.18
CA TYR A 81 3.73 22.19 -19.36
C TYR A 81 2.59 21.85 -20.33
N THR A 82 1.35 22.14 -19.97
CA THR A 82 0.28 22.23 -20.95
C THR A 82 0.62 23.44 -21.82
N ALA A 83 0.93 23.18 -23.08
CA ALA A 83 1.14 24.21 -24.09
C ALA A 83 -0.18 24.99 -24.27
N LEU A 84 -0.38 26.01 -23.45
CA LEU A 84 -1.27 27.11 -23.80
C LEU A 84 -0.61 27.88 -24.97
N PRO A 85 -1.38 28.54 -25.86
CA PRO A 85 -0.85 29.28 -27.01
C PRO A 85 -0.03 30.54 -26.62
N VAL A 86 0.40 30.64 -25.36
CA VAL A 86 1.11 31.76 -24.73
C VAL A 86 2.39 31.28 -24.05
N GLY A 87 3.25 30.57 -24.81
CA GLY A 87 4.63 30.28 -24.42
C GLY A 87 4.83 29.50 -23.10
N PRO A 88 6.08 29.32 -22.65
CA PRO A 88 6.36 28.70 -21.35
C PRO A 88 5.90 29.67 -20.24
N ILE A 89 4.75 29.38 -19.62
CA ILE A 89 4.22 30.19 -18.53
C ILE A 89 5.04 29.98 -17.26
N LEU A 90 5.40 31.15 -16.71
CA LEU A 90 5.96 31.49 -15.42
C LEU A 90 5.93 30.40 -14.34
N PHE A 91 7.07 30.28 -13.65
CA PHE A 91 7.19 29.74 -12.29
C PHE A 91 5.86 29.86 -11.54
N ALA A 92 5.27 28.71 -11.16
CA ALA A 92 4.18 28.72 -10.20
C ALA A 92 4.63 29.58 -9.02
N THR A 93 3.91 30.69 -8.78
CA THR A 93 4.19 31.54 -7.62
C THR A 93 4.14 30.67 -6.37
N SER A 94 4.94 30.96 -5.35
CA SER A 94 5.01 30.16 -4.12
C SER A 94 3.62 29.84 -3.54
N GLY A 95 2.69 30.80 -3.61
CA GLY A 95 1.30 30.60 -3.19
C GLY A 95 0.46 29.64 -4.05
N MET A 96 0.71 29.53 -5.36
CA MET A 96 0.06 28.53 -6.22
C MET A 96 0.58 27.11 -5.96
N LYS A 97 1.87 26.99 -5.63
CA LYS A 97 2.45 25.71 -5.22
C LYS A 97 1.86 25.25 -3.89
N GLU A 98 1.72 26.16 -2.93
CA GLU A 98 1.19 25.87 -1.59
C GLU A 98 -0.28 25.46 -1.61
N SER A 99 -1.11 26.12 -2.43
CA SER A 99 -2.52 25.74 -2.60
C SER A 99 -2.69 24.35 -3.24
N VAL A 100 -1.87 24.02 -4.25
CA VAL A 100 -1.93 22.69 -4.87
C VAL A 100 -1.43 21.62 -3.91
N MET A 101 -0.32 21.84 -3.21
CA MET A 101 0.17 20.89 -2.21
C MET A 101 -0.88 20.61 -1.12
N LYS A 102 -1.54 21.66 -0.63
CA LYS A 102 -2.62 21.53 0.35
C LYS A 102 -3.81 20.73 -0.20
N ALA A 103 -4.19 20.96 -1.45
CA ALA A 103 -5.27 20.21 -2.10
C ALA A 103 -4.90 18.73 -2.29
N GLU A 104 -3.65 18.42 -2.61
CA GLU A 104 -3.18 17.03 -2.74
C GLU A 104 -3.16 16.31 -1.37
N GLU A 105 -2.69 16.99 -0.31
CA GLU A 105 -2.75 16.45 1.06
C GLU A 105 -4.19 16.19 1.51
N GLU A 106 -5.11 17.11 1.18
CA GLU A 106 -6.53 16.95 1.45
C GLU A 106 -7.13 15.77 0.67
N SER A 107 -6.72 15.56 -0.58
CA SER A 107 -7.15 14.39 -1.36
C SER A 107 -6.65 13.09 -0.75
N ALA A 108 -5.36 13.01 -0.42
CA ALA A 108 -4.78 11.84 0.24
C ALA A 108 -5.50 11.52 1.56
N ALA A 109 -5.79 12.55 2.37
CA ALA A 109 -6.55 12.40 3.60
C ALA A 109 -7.97 11.85 3.35
N LYS A 110 -8.67 12.31 2.31
CA LYS A 110 -10.00 11.80 1.95
C LYS A 110 -9.96 10.34 1.51
N VAL A 111 -8.98 9.96 0.70
CA VAL A 111 -8.81 8.57 0.24
C VAL A 111 -8.57 7.64 1.44
N LEU A 112 -7.65 8.01 2.34
CA LEU A 112 -7.35 7.20 3.52
C LEU A 112 -8.50 7.16 4.53
N ALA A 113 -9.23 8.27 4.73
CA ALA A 113 -10.40 8.29 5.59
C ALA A 113 -11.47 7.31 5.10
N ARG A 114 -11.79 7.34 3.80
CA ARG A 114 -12.72 6.40 3.18
C ARG A 114 -12.25 4.95 3.28
N ALA A 115 -10.95 4.71 3.11
CA ALA A 115 -10.39 3.37 3.27
C ALA A 115 -10.49 2.88 4.72
N SER A 116 -10.28 3.78 5.69
CA SER A 116 -10.43 3.46 7.11
C SER A 116 -11.85 3.06 7.47
N GLU A 117 -12.85 3.82 7.01
CA GLU A 117 -14.26 3.47 7.23
C GLU A 117 -14.59 2.05 6.73
N LEU A 118 -14.00 1.65 5.61
CA LEU A 118 -14.20 0.33 5.03
C LEU A 118 -13.49 -0.76 5.84
N CYS A 119 -12.25 -0.52 6.28
CA CYS A 119 -11.54 -1.43 7.19
C CYS A 119 -12.30 -1.62 8.52
N ASP A 120 -12.81 -0.53 9.10
CA ASP A 120 -13.57 -0.54 10.36
C ASP A 120 -14.89 -1.30 10.22
N LYS A 121 -15.61 -1.11 9.11
CA LYS A 121 -16.82 -1.89 8.77
C LYS A 121 -16.54 -3.39 8.74
N HIS A 122 -15.37 -3.80 8.26
CA HIS A 122 -14.94 -5.20 8.21
C HIS A 122 -14.19 -5.67 9.47
N LYS A 123 -14.03 -4.81 10.48
CA LYS A 123 -13.31 -5.08 11.74
C LYS A 123 -11.86 -5.54 11.55
N ILE A 124 -11.20 -5.05 10.51
CA ILE A 124 -9.80 -5.37 10.19
C ILE A 124 -8.92 -4.18 10.58
N LYS A 125 -7.92 -4.43 11.43
CA LYS A 125 -6.91 -3.41 11.75
C LYS A 125 -5.95 -3.25 10.57
N ALA A 126 -5.91 -2.05 10.01
CA ALA A 126 -4.99 -1.71 8.92
C ALA A 126 -4.08 -0.54 9.32
N ALA A 127 -2.83 -0.58 8.86
CA ALA A 127 -1.94 0.57 8.81
C ALA A 127 -2.22 1.38 7.54
N TYR A 128 -1.84 2.66 7.54
CA TYR A 128 -2.03 3.55 6.39
C TYR A 128 -0.70 4.19 6.01
N LEU A 129 -0.37 4.15 4.72
CA LEU A 129 0.88 4.67 4.19
C LEU A 129 0.61 5.57 2.98
N VAL A 130 1.21 6.76 2.96
CA VAL A 130 1.22 7.63 1.78
C VAL A 130 2.62 7.63 1.19
N LEU A 131 2.75 7.17 -0.06
CA LEU A 131 3.97 7.26 -0.84
C LEU A 131 3.92 8.49 -1.74
N LYS A 132 5.06 9.15 -1.96
CA LYS A 132 5.17 10.29 -2.87
C LYS A 132 6.06 9.92 -4.03
N GLY A 133 5.56 10.03 -5.25
CA GLY A 133 6.32 9.67 -6.44
C GLY A 133 5.43 9.14 -7.55
N LYS A 134 6.04 8.68 -8.64
CA LYS A 134 5.29 8.13 -9.77
C LYS A 134 4.66 6.80 -9.36
N PRO A 135 3.33 6.64 -9.38
CA PRO A 135 2.64 5.49 -8.79
C PRO A 135 3.19 4.12 -9.16
N LYS A 136 3.42 3.88 -10.45
CA LYS A 136 3.91 2.58 -10.93
C LYS A 136 5.34 2.25 -10.45
N GLU A 137 6.22 3.25 -10.38
CA GLU A 137 7.64 3.08 -10.02
C GLU A 137 7.76 2.91 -8.49
N ILE A 138 7.16 3.83 -7.73
CA ILE A 138 7.31 3.85 -6.27
C ILE A 138 6.61 2.69 -5.58
N LEU A 139 5.50 2.17 -6.14
CA LEU A 139 4.84 0.99 -5.56
C LEU A 139 5.73 -0.25 -5.63
N VAL A 140 6.34 -0.50 -6.80
CA VAL A 140 7.20 -1.66 -7.01
C VAL A 140 8.46 -1.57 -6.14
N GLU A 141 9.06 -0.38 -6.10
CA GLU A 141 10.24 -0.11 -5.28
C GLU A 141 9.94 -0.30 -3.78
N ALA A 142 8.85 0.32 -3.28
CA ALA A 142 8.51 0.26 -1.86
C ALA A 142 8.10 -1.14 -1.40
N VAL A 143 7.44 -1.92 -2.28
CA VAL A 143 7.08 -3.32 -2.02
C VAL A 143 8.32 -4.19 -1.83
N GLU A 144 9.35 -3.99 -2.65
CA GLU A 144 10.64 -4.68 -2.50
C GLU A 144 11.37 -4.23 -1.22
N GLN A 145 11.44 -2.92 -0.97
CA GLN A 145 12.15 -2.39 0.20
C GLN A 145 11.52 -2.78 1.56
N MET A 146 10.21 -3.00 1.59
CA MET A 146 9.47 -3.30 2.81
C MET A 146 9.22 -4.80 3.00
N ASP A 147 9.76 -5.65 2.11
CA ASP A 147 9.54 -7.09 2.05
C ASP A 147 8.05 -7.43 2.18
N VAL A 148 7.25 -6.89 1.26
CA VAL A 148 5.80 -7.12 1.20
C VAL A 148 5.54 -8.50 0.58
N ASP A 149 4.66 -9.30 1.20
CA ASP A 149 4.38 -10.66 0.76
C ASP A 149 3.26 -10.72 -0.30
N LEU A 150 2.37 -9.73 -0.33
CA LEU A 150 1.30 -9.62 -1.31
C LEU A 150 0.91 -8.17 -1.56
N LEU A 151 0.93 -7.77 -2.85
CA LEU A 151 0.38 -6.50 -3.30
C LEU A 151 -0.98 -6.70 -3.96
N VAL A 152 -2.02 -6.07 -3.42
CA VAL A 152 -3.37 -6.04 -3.99
C VAL A 152 -3.59 -4.71 -4.70
N VAL A 153 -4.04 -4.77 -5.94
CA VAL A 153 -4.38 -3.59 -6.75
C VAL A 153 -5.72 -3.78 -7.46
N GLY A 154 -6.43 -2.68 -7.69
CA GLY A 154 -7.55 -2.68 -8.63
C GLY A 154 -7.08 -2.91 -10.06
N SER A 155 -7.89 -3.55 -10.89
CA SER A 155 -7.60 -3.75 -12.32
C SER A 155 -7.63 -2.46 -13.15
N ARG A 156 -8.20 -1.38 -12.60
CA ARG A 156 -8.38 -0.07 -13.25
C ARG A 156 -8.24 1.03 -12.21
N GLY A 157 -7.77 2.21 -12.65
CA GLY A 157 -7.72 3.45 -11.86
C GLY A 157 -8.64 4.53 -12.44
N LEU A 158 -8.31 5.81 -12.17
CA LEU A 158 -9.08 6.99 -12.56
C LEU A 158 -9.42 7.11 -14.08
N GLY A 159 -8.55 6.67 -14.98
CA GLY A 159 -8.68 6.90 -16.44
C GLY A 159 -9.50 5.87 -17.24
N GLN A 160 -10.63 5.38 -16.73
CA GLN A 160 -11.28 4.14 -17.20
C GLN A 160 -11.63 4.06 -18.72
N ILE A 161 -10.85 3.29 -19.50
CA ILE A 161 -11.09 2.89 -20.90
C ILE A 161 -12.09 1.70 -21.01
N LYS A 162 -13.01 1.70 -21.98
CA LYS A 162 -14.09 0.69 -22.12
C LYS A 162 -13.68 -0.75 -22.53
N ARG A 163 -12.39 -1.09 -22.65
CA ARG A 163 -11.91 -2.42 -23.11
C ARG A 163 -11.26 -3.23 -21.97
N ALA A 164 -11.19 -4.56 -22.15
CA ALA A 164 -10.65 -5.57 -21.23
C ALA A 164 -9.12 -5.48 -21.00
N VAL A 165 -8.58 -4.26 -20.91
CA VAL A 165 -7.17 -3.97 -20.71
C VAL A 165 -6.98 -3.58 -19.25
N LEU A 166 -5.90 -4.07 -18.63
CA LEU A 166 -5.46 -3.64 -17.31
C LEU A 166 -5.12 -2.14 -17.28
N GLY A 167 -5.29 -1.51 -16.13
CA GLY A 167 -4.77 -0.17 -15.90
C GLY A 167 -3.25 -0.16 -15.96
N SER A 168 -2.65 0.98 -16.31
CA SER A 168 -1.19 1.12 -16.47
C SER A 168 -0.42 0.78 -15.19
N ILE A 169 -0.97 1.10 -14.01
CA ILE A 169 -0.33 0.77 -12.72
C ILE A 169 -0.40 -0.74 -12.47
N SER A 170 -1.59 -1.35 -12.58
CA SER A 170 -1.79 -2.78 -12.32
C SER A 170 -0.98 -3.65 -13.27
N ASP A 171 -0.95 -3.28 -14.56
CA ASP A 171 -0.13 -3.93 -15.58
C ASP A 171 1.37 -3.82 -15.26
N TYR A 172 1.83 -2.63 -14.88
CA TYR A 172 3.22 -2.43 -14.51
C TYR A 172 3.62 -3.24 -13.27
N CYS A 173 2.79 -3.22 -12.21
CA CYS A 173 3.02 -4.00 -10.99
C CYS A 173 3.11 -5.50 -11.28
N ALA A 174 2.20 -6.05 -12.12
CA ALA A 174 2.22 -7.47 -12.47
C ALA A 174 3.53 -7.94 -13.11
N HIS A 175 4.20 -7.06 -13.85
CA HIS A 175 5.45 -7.39 -14.54
C HIS A 175 6.72 -7.09 -13.73
N HIS A 176 6.65 -6.20 -12.73
CA HIS A 176 7.86 -5.65 -12.10
C HIS A 176 7.91 -5.82 -10.57
N ALA A 177 6.78 -6.02 -9.88
CA ALA A 177 6.77 -6.21 -8.44
C ALA A 177 7.56 -7.48 -8.06
N LYS A 178 8.34 -7.38 -6.98
CA LYS A 178 9.10 -8.53 -6.43
C LYS A 178 8.29 -9.43 -5.51
N CYS A 179 7.03 -9.07 -5.27
CA CYS A 179 6.06 -9.89 -4.55
C CYS A 179 4.95 -10.39 -5.48
N PRO A 180 4.20 -11.43 -5.08
CA PRO A 180 2.90 -11.76 -5.66
C PRO A 180 1.99 -10.53 -5.80
N VAL A 181 1.33 -10.40 -6.95
CA VAL A 181 0.38 -9.32 -7.23
C VAL A 181 -1.01 -9.89 -7.47
N LEU A 182 -1.98 -9.43 -6.68
CA LEU A 182 -3.39 -9.74 -6.86
C LEU A 182 -4.10 -8.57 -7.54
N ILE A 183 -4.61 -8.81 -8.74
CA ILE A 183 -5.37 -7.83 -9.50
C ILE A 183 -6.87 -8.12 -9.39
N VAL A 184 -7.60 -7.24 -8.71
CA VAL A 184 -9.05 -7.40 -8.51
C VAL A 184 -9.83 -6.70 -9.63
N ARG A 185 -10.71 -7.46 -10.28
CA ARG A 185 -11.61 -6.97 -11.33
C ARG A 185 -13.02 -6.79 -10.78
N PRO A 186 -13.64 -5.59 -10.92
CA PRO A 186 -15.05 -5.42 -10.63
C PRO A 186 -15.89 -6.38 -11.47
N GLN A 187 -16.82 -7.09 -10.83
CA GLN A 187 -17.82 -7.84 -11.56
C GLN A 187 -18.67 -6.87 -12.38
N LYS A 188 -18.85 -7.15 -13.69
CA LYS A 188 -19.87 -6.42 -14.46
C LYS A 188 -21.23 -6.81 -13.91
N ASP A 189 -22.07 -5.83 -13.61
CA ASP A 189 -23.48 -6.08 -13.35
C ASP A 189 -24.04 -6.91 -14.52
N LYS A 190 -24.69 -8.03 -14.21
CA LYS A 190 -25.34 -8.91 -15.21
C LYS A 190 -26.53 -8.24 -15.91
N ALA A 191 -26.77 -6.94 -15.69
CA ALA A 191 -27.95 -6.20 -16.14
C ALA A 191 -27.82 -5.56 -17.54
N SER A 192 -26.75 -5.79 -18.29
CA SER A 192 -26.55 -5.18 -19.63
C SER A 192 -26.35 -6.20 -20.75
N GLN A 193 -26.87 -7.42 -20.59
CA GLN A 193 -26.82 -8.47 -21.63
C GLN A 193 -28.18 -9.09 -22.00
N ASN A 194 -29.29 -8.40 -21.70
CA ASN A 194 -30.61 -8.76 -22.26
C ASN A 194 -31.16 -7.62 -23.11
#